data_AF-A0A970EYS2-F1
#
_entry.id   AF-A0A970EYS2-F1
#
_cell.length_a   1.000
_cell.length_b   1.000
_cell.length_c   1.000
_cell.angle_alpha   90.00
_cell.angle_beta   90.00
_cell.angle_gamma   90.00
#
_symmetry.space_group_name_H-M   'P 1'
#
loop_
_entity.id
_entity.type
_entity.pdbx_description
1 polymer ?
#
loop_
_entity_poly.entity_id
_entity_poly.type
_entity_poly.pdbx_seq_one_letter_code
_entity_poly.pdbx_strand_id
1 'polypeptide(L)'
;MGFDNRHIFSGKINGMSLNDFRHFDYKKTSVNERLKYVENMLESSKDENGLNFFENYICTHYKSKLNSTDELSENNNVFKALENMANYILGSDEVREERKNSETKYKFYIDESEFKIRTQKEQLFENVANNNDMSSENVIHFLLTSKNKNYKTISAVNVTSKDIHEDSYCGEVLREYNKLLKHVDKQIKNPDEKYKGKRYLLTKAKRELLADMLLTKIQLKGIIKPKHVLKDSTVISWELFDWKNHSHVKELIYVQCSFHPENELSFYILDLDLLVKDMIKENKLTPSERKIYKMIRSGYKNNEIADILKVRRTYISNTVAVIVKKISKYAVSKKYNL
;
A
#
# COMPACT_ATOMS: atom_id res chain seq x y z
N MET A 1 -10.17 12.01 44.16
CA MET A 1 -11.22 11.96 43.11
C MET A 1 -11.66 10.52 43.01
N GLY A 2 -12.80 10.19 43.60
CA GLY A 2 -13.41 8.87 43.43
C GLY A 2 -14.05 8.81 42.05
N PHE A 3 -13.69 7.82 41.24
CA PHE A 3 -14.48 7.46 40.08
C PHE A 3 -15.79 6.90 40.61
N ASP A 4 -16.81 7.74 40.65
CA ASP A 4 -18.17 7.33 40.97
C ASP A 4 -18.63 6.40 39.84
N ASN A 5 -18.55 5.08 40.08
CA ASN A 5 -19.09 4.05 39.20
C ASN A 5 -20.63 4.08 39.21
N ARG A 6 -21.25 5.20 38.80
CA ARG A 6 -22.70 5.32 38.61
C ARG A 6 -23.18 4.58 37.35
N HIS A 7 -22.27 3.95 36.62
CA HIS A 7 -22.43 3.45 35.25
C HIS A 7 -22.77 1.96 35.17
N ILE A 8 -22.69 1.23 36.29
CA ILE A 8 -22.84 -0.22 36.35
C ILE A 8 -24.02 -0.54 37.25
N PHE A 9 -25.14 -0.97 36.66
CA PHE A 9 -26.21 -1.60 37.43
C PHE A 9 -25.67 -2.91 38.05
N SER A 10 -25.55 -2.92 39.38
CA SER A 10 -25.05 -4.06 40.18
C SER A 10 -26.14 -4.69 41.06
N GLY A 11 -27.39 -4.25 40.91
CA GLY A 11 -28.53 -4.75 41.65
C GLY A 11 -29.09 -6.07 41.13
N LYS A 12 -30.04 -6.62 41.87
CA LYS A 12 -30.86 -7.76 41.45
C LYS A 12 -32.28 -7.27 41.16
N ILE A 13 -32.83 -7.67 40.03
CA ILE A 13 -34.24 -7.45 39.65
C ILE A 13 -34.82 -8.85 39.43
N ASN A 14 -36.02 -9.11 39.96
CA ASN A 14 -36.71 -10.40 39.81
C ASN A 14 -35.87 -11.60 40.30
N GLY A 15 -35.07 -11.39 41.36
CA GLY A 15 -34.16 -12.41 41.92
C GLY A 15 -32.90 -12.70 41.08
N MET A 16 -32.83 -12.18 39.84
CA MET A 16 -31.72 -12.40 38.91
C MET A 16 -30.77 -11.20 38.86
N SER A 17 -29.52 -11.49 38.52
CA SER A 17 -28.47 -10.51 38.28
C SER A 17 -28.18 -10.39 36.79
N LEU A 18 -27.56 -9.28 36.38
CA LEU A 18 -27.15 -9.09 34.98
C LEU A 18 -26.16 -10.18 34.49
N ASN A 19 -25.45 -10.84 35.40
CA ASN A 19 -24.50 -11.89 35.05
C ASN A 19 -25.20 -13.16 34.57
N ASP A 20 -26.42 -13.42 35.05
CA ASP A 20 -27.20 -14.60 34.67
C ASP A 20 -27.58 -14.54 33.18
N PHE A 21 -27.69 -13.33 32.62
CA PHE A 21 -28.00 -13.05 31.21
C PHE A 21 -26.80 -13.09 30.25
N ARG A 22 -25.58 -13.44 30.73
CA ARG A 22 -24.36 -13.44 29.91
C ARG A 22 -24.01 -14.79 29.31
N HIS A 23 -24.69 -15.86 29.72
CA HIS A 23 -24.39 -17.22 29.29
C HIS A 23 -25.21 -17.58 28.05
N PHE A 24 -24.56 -17.60 26.89
CA PHE A 24 -25.17 -17.98 25.61
C PHE A 24 -24.68 -19.35 25.12
N ASP A 25 -25.59 -20.15 24.56
CA ASP A 25 -25.27 -21.46 24.01
C ASP A 25 -24.96 -21.41 22.51
N TYR A 26 -23.71 -21.12 22.17
CA TYR A 26 -23.25 -21.04 20.78
C TYR A 26 -23.25 -22.36 20.01
N LYS A 27 -23.67 -23.49 20.62
CA LYS A 27 -23.89 -24.75 19.88
C LYS A 27 -25.15 -24.70 19.00
N LYS A 28 -26.10 -23.81 19.29
CA LYS A 28 -27.30 -23.60 18.46
C LYS A 28 -26.95 -22.80 17.22
N THR A 29 -27.28 -23.31 16.04
CA THR A 29 -26.83 -22.74 14.76
C THR A 29 -27.92 -21.94 14.05
N SER A 30 -29.19 -22.34 14.20
CA SER A 30 -30.35 -21.69 13.54
C SER A 30 -30.87 -20.46 14.30
N VAL A 31 -31.39 -19.46 13.58
CA VAL A 31 -32.01 -18.25 14.15
C VAL A 31 -33.14 -18.61 15.11
N ASN A 32 -34.02 -19.52 14.69
CA ASN A 32 -35.21 -19.89 15.47
C ASN A 32 -34.85 -20.56 16.80
N GLU A 33 -33.77 -21.34 16.83
CA GLU A 33 -33.28 -21.99 18.05
C GLU A 33 -32.67 -21.00 19.03
N ARG A 34 -31.94 -20.00 18.51
CA ARG A 34 -31.36 -18.91 19.31
C ARG A 34 -32.44 -17.98 19.85
N LEU A 35 -33.44 -17.66 19.03
CA LEU A 35 -34.59 -16.84 19.41
C LEU A 35 -35.38 -17.50 20.54
N LYS A 36 -35.76 -18.79 20.38
CA LYS A 36 -36.43 -19.55 21.45
C LYS A 36 -35.60 -19.64 22.73
N TYR A 37 -34.27 -19.71 22.63
CA TYR A 37 -33.40 -19.73 23.80
C TYR A 37 -33.46 -18.40 24.57
N VAL A 38 -33.40 -17.27 23.85
CA VAL A 38 -33.49 -15.94 24.45
C VAL A 38 -34.90 -15.70 25.02
N GLU A 39 -35.96 -16.11 24.33
CA GLU A 39 -37.33 -16.04 24.83
C GLU A 39 -37.49 -16.82 26.13
N ASN A 40 -37.05 -18.07 26.19
CA ASN A 40 -37.10 -18.88 27.41
C ASN A 40 -36.31 -18.23 28.57
N MET A 41 -35.18 -17.60 28.27
CA MET A 41 -34.37 -16.89 29.25
C MET A 41 -35.12 -15.65 29.79
N LEU A 42 -35.79 -14.90 28.93
CA LEU A 42 -36.62 -13.75 29.32
C LEU A 42 -37.84 -14.20 30.11
N GLU A 43 -38.52 -15.27 29.70
CA GLU A 43 -39.66 -15.84 30.42
C GLU A 43 -39.30 -16.34 31.81
N SER A 44 -38.10 -16.92 31.98
CA SER A 44 -37.61 -17.33 33.30
C SER A 44 -37.35 -16.16 34.26
N SER A 45 -37.31 -14.93 33.72
CA SER A 45 -37.09 -13.70 34.48
C SER A 45 -38.38 -12.92 34.79
N LYS A 46 -39.56 -13.48 34.51
CA LYS A 46 -40.85 -12.84 34.77
C LYS A 46 -41.19 -12.80 36.25
N ASP A 47 -41.64 -11.63 36.71
CA ASP A 47 -42.27 -11.48 38.02
C ASP A 47 -43.75 -11.91 38.02
N GLU A 48 -44.37 -11.93 39.21
CA GLU A 48 -45.82 -12.17 39.41
C GLU A 48 -46.72 -11.23 38.59
N ASN A 49 -46.21 -10.05 38.21
CA ASN A 49 -46.90 -9.08 37.36
C ASN A 49 -46.70 -9.30 35.85
N GLY A 50 -45.99 -10.35 35.45
CA GLY A 50 -45.73 -10.71 34.05
C GLY A 50 -44.63 -9.89 33.35
N LEU A 51 -43.97 -8.97 34.06
CA LEU A 51 -42.90 -8.13 33.54
C LEU A 51 -41.54 -8.83 33.65
N ASN A 52 -40.76 -8.76 32.57
CA ASN A 52 -39.40 -9.31 32.52
C ASN A 52 -38.40 -8.40 33.26
N PHE A 53 -37.21 -8.93 33.57
CA PHE A 53 -36.09 -8.18 34.18
C PHE A 53 -35.83 -6.82 33.51
N PHE A 54 -35.79 -6.79 32.18
CA PHE A 54 -35.48 -5.59 31.41
C PHE A 54 -36.62 -4.57 31.40
N GLU A 55 -37.87 -5.04 31.39
CA GLU A 55 -39.06 -4.18 31.41
C GLU A 55 -39.19 -3.50 32.78
N ASN A 56 -38.99 -4.27 33.86
CA ASN A 56 -38.93 -3.73 35.21
C ASN A 56 -37.81 -2.70 35.34
N TYR A 57 -36.62 -2.98 34.81
CA TYR A 57 -35.52 -2.01 34.82
C TYR A 57 -35.87 -0.69 34.11
N ILE A 58 -36.47 -0.78 32.92
CA ILE A 58 -36.84 0.40 32.13
C ILE A 58 -37.94 1.22 32.83
N CYS A 59 -38.94 0.56 33.40
CA CYS A 59 -40.07 1.22 34.06
C CYS A 59 -39.70 1.87 35.40
N THR A 60 -38.78 1.25 36.16
CA THR A 60 -38.50 1.66 37.56
C THR A 60 -37.19 2.42 37.73
N HIS A 61 -36.16 2.09 36.94
CA HIS A 61 -34.79 2.57 37.16
C HIS A 61 -34.23 3.41 36.01
N TYR A 62 -34.81 3.33 34.81
CA TYR A 62 -34.31 4.08 33.66
C TYR A 62 -34.96 5.47 33.54
N LYS A 63 -34.12 6.51 33.46
CA LYS A 63 -34.57 7.88 33.29
C LYS A 63 -34.75 8.18 31.79
N SER A 64 -36.01 8.28 31.35
CA SER A 64 -36.36 8.55 29.94
C SER A 64 -36.14 9.99 29.49
N LYS A 65 -36.07 10.96 30.41
CA LYS A 65 -35.78 12.37 30.13
C LYS A 65 -34.36 12.72 30.54
N LEU A 66 -33.45 12.74 29.56
CA LEU A 66 -32.03 13.00 29.76
C LEU A 66 -31.74 14.51 29.82
N ASN A 67 -30.88 14.92 30.74
CA ASN A 67 -30.25 16.24 30.81
C ASN A 67 -28.87 16.23 30.13
N SER A 68 -28.26 17.40 29.93
CA SER A 68 -26.92 17.54 29.31
C SER A 68 -25.78 16.83 30.06
N THR A 69 -26.01 16.43 31.31
CA THR A 69 -25.07 15.70 32.17
C THR A 69 -25.41 14.22 32.31
N ASP A 70 -26.56 13.78 31.78
CA ASP A 70 -27.00 12.39 31.90
C ASP A 70 -26.39 11.55 30.77
N GLU A 71 -26.18 10.27 31.06
CA GLU A 71 -25.56 9.35 30.11
C GLU A 71 -26.56 8.73 29.14
N LEU A 72 -26.07 8.46 27.93
CA LEU A 72 -26.83 7.77 26.89
C LEU A 72 -27.00 6.28 27.24
N SER A 73 -28.07 5.68 26.71
CA SER A 73 -28.38 4.25 26.86
C SER A 73 -27.23 3.34 26.41
N GLU A 74 -26.43 3.76 25.43
CA GLU A 74 -25.26 3.05 24.92
C GLU A 74 -24.20 2.75 26.00
N ASN A 75 -24.10 3.60 27.02
CA ASN A 75 -23.09 3.43 28.07
C ASN A 75 -23.54 2.50 29.21
N ASN A 76 -24.85 2.22 29.29
CA ASN A 76 -25.45 1.45 30.37
C ASN A 76 -25.31 -0.07 30.15
N ASN A 77 -24.90 -0.77 31.20
CA ASN A 77 -24.63 -2.21 31.15
C ASN A 77 -25.88 -3.08 30.89
N VAL A 78 -27.09 -2.63 31.26
CA VAL A 78 -28.34 -3.35 30.99
C VAL A 78 -28.66 -3.36 29.49
N PHE A 79 -28.51 -2.22 28.82
CA PHE A 79 -28.70 -2.12 27.37
C PHE A 79 -27.59 -2.86 26.61
N LYS A 80 -26.35 -2.87 27.11
CA LYS A 80 -25.28 -3.73 26.56
C LYS A 80 -25.60 -5.21 26.65
N ALA A 81 -26.33 -5.65 27.68
CA ALA A 81 -26.77 -7.05 27.77
C ALA A 81 -27.84 -7.37 26.72
N LEU A 82 -28.80 -6.47 26.49
CA LEU A 82 -29.77 -6.59 25.39
C LEU A 82 -29.08 -6.59 24.03
N GLU A 83 -28.09 -5.72 23.84
CA GLU A 83 -27.27 -5.69 22.62
C GLU A 83 -26.54 -7.02 22.41
N ASN A 84 -25.99 -7.63 23.47
CA ASN A 84 -25.37 -8.94 23.38
C ASN A 84 -26.37 -10.06 23.02
N MET A 85 -27.60 -10.00 23.51
CA MET A 85 -28.67 -10.94 23.11
C MET A 85 -29.02 -10.77 21.63
N ALA A 86 -29.16 -9.53 21.16
CA ALA A 86 -29.40 -9.24 19.75
C ALA A 86 -28.23 -9.74 18.87
N ASN A 87 -26.99 -9.49 19.30
CA ASN A 87 -25.79 -9.98 18.61
C ASN A 87 -25.71 -11.51 18.56
N TYR A 88 -26.16 -12.19 19.61
CA TYR A 88 -26.23 -13.65 19.64
C TYR A 88 -27.23 -14.20 18.60
N ILE A 89 -28.43 -13.59 18.50
CA ILE A 89 -29.44 -13.95 17.49
C ILE A 89 -28.93 -13.66 16.08
N LEU A 90 -28.42 -12.46 15.84
CA LEU A 90 -27.87 -12.02 14.55
C LEU A 90 -26.58 -12.73 14.15
N GLY A 91 -25.91 -13.38 15.11
CA GLY A 91 -24.70 -14.16 14.88
C GLY A 91 -24.97 -15.61 14.47
N SER A 92 -26.21 -15.99 14.16
CA SER A 92 -26.56 -17.32 13.67
C SER A 92 -25.82 -17.64 12.36
N ASP A 93 -25.64 -18.92 12.07
CA ASP A 93 -24.89 -19.32 10.88
C ASP A 93 -25.68 -18.94 9.61
N GLU A 94 -27.02 -19.05 9.66
CA GLU A 94 -27.94 -18.60 8.60
C GLU A 94 -27.74 -17.11 8.27
N VAL A 95 -27.78 -16.22 9.26
CA VAL A 95 -27.64 -14.76 9.05
C VAL A 95 -26.21 -14.41 8.63
N ARG A 96 -25.21 -15.16 9.11
CA ARG A 96 -23.81 -14.99 8.68
C ARG A 96 -23.61 -15.41 7.23
N GLU A 97 -24.26 -16.46 6.79
CA GLU A 97 -24.23 -16.91 5.40
C GLU A 97 -24.95 -15.93 4.48
N GLU A 98 -26.12 -15.42 4.87
CA GLU A 98 -26.84 -14.36 4.15
C GLU A 98 -26.00 -13.08 4.00
N ARG A 99 -25.31 -12.66 5.08
CA ARG A 99 -24.39 -11.51 5.02
C ARG A 99 -23.20 -11.77 4.08
N LYS A 100 -22.59 -12.95 4.15
CA LYS A 100 -21.49 -13.33 3.24
C LYS A 100 -21.91 -13.41 1.78
N ASN A 101 -23.17 -13.77 1.52
CA ASN A 101 -23.72 -13.89 0.18
C ASN A 101 -24.13 -12.53 -0.40
N SER A 102 -24.55 -11.60 0.45
CA SER A 102 -24.88 -10.21 0.08
C SER A 102 -23.66 -9.27 0.04
N GLU A 103 -22.54 -9.63 0.67
CA GLU A 103 -21.30 -8.87 0.59
C GLU A 103 -20.71 -8.89 -0.83
N THR A 104 -20.70 -7.72 -1.48
CA THR A 104 -19.99 -7.48 -2.74
C THR A 104 -18.49 -7.65 -2.52
N LYS A 105 -17.88 -8.64 -3.18
CA LYS A 105 -16.44 -8.91 -3.05
C LYS A 105 -15.66 -8.18 -4.14
N TYR A 106 -14.88 -7.19 -3.75
CA TYR A 106 -13.99 -6.47 -4.65
C TYR A 106 -12.70 -7.26 -4.90
N LYS A 107 -12.42 -7.61 -6.15
CA LYS A 107 -11.16 -8.26 -6.55
C LYS A 107 -10.32 -7.30 -7.38
N PHE A 108 -9.14 -6.96 -6.87
CA PHE A 108 -8.21 -6.05 -7.55
C PHE A 108 -7.07 -6.82 -8.22
N TYR A 109 -6.88 -6.58 -9.51
CA TYR A 109 -5.80 -7.18 -10.31
C TYR A 109 -4.76 -6.13 -10.70
N ILE A 110 -3.49 -6.52 -10.64
CA ILE A 110 -2.33 -5.66 -10.96
C ILE A 110 -1.81 -5.93 -12.38
N ASP A 111 -1.91 -7.17 -12.85
CA ASP A 111 -1.47 -7.59 -14.17
C ASP A 111 -2.65 -7.49 -15.16
N GLU A 112 -2.44 -6.80 -16.28
CA GLU A 112 -3.46 -6.58 -17.30
C GLU A 112 -3.88 -7.90 -17.96
N SER A 113 -2.95 -8.85 -18.08
CA SER A 113 -3.21 -10.15 -18.67
C SER A 113 -4.13 -11.00 -17.77
N GLU A 114 -3.84 -11.06 -16.47
CA GLU A 114 -4.68 -11.77 -15.49
C GLU A 114 -6.05 -11.11 -15.33
N PHE A 115 -6.11 -9.77 -15.37
CA PHE A 115 -7.37 -9.04 -15.38
C PHE A 115 -8.22 -9.47 -16.58
N LYS A 116 -7.71 -9.35 -17.82
CA LYS A 116 -8.45 -9.71 -19.04
C LYS A 116 -8.95 -11.15 -19.02
N ILE A 117 -8.11 -12.11 -18.58
CA ILE A 117 -8.50 -13.52 -18.47
C ILE A 117 -9.66 -13.70 -17.48
N ARG A 118 -9.67 -12.96 -16.37
CA ARG A 118 -10.71 -13.05 -15.34
C ARG A 118 -11.99 -12.34 -15.76
N THR A 119 -11.92 -11.16 -16.38
CA THR A 119 -13.10 -10.45 -16.92
C THR A 119 -13.78 -11.28 -18.00
N GLN A 120 -13.01 -11.88 -18.92
CA GLN A 120 -13.57 -12.75 -19.96
C GLN A 120 -14.23 -13.99 -19.37
N LYS A 121 -13.65 -14.59 -18.33
CA LYS A 121 -14.28 -15.72 -17.63
C LYS A 121 -15.61 -15.30 -17.00
N GLU A 122 -15.66 -14.18 -16.29
CA GLU A 122 -16.92 -13.70 -15.70
C GLU A 122 -17.99 -13.37 -16.74
N GLN A 123 -17.63 -12.72 -17.85
CA GLN A 123 -18.57 -12.48 -18.97
C GLN A 123 -19.11 -13.78 -19.57
N LEU A 124 -18.29 -14.83 -19.67
CA LEU A 124 -18.73 -16.15 -20.13
C LEU A 124 -19.68 -16.81 -19.13
N PHE A 125 -19.48 -16.61 -17.83
CA PHE A 125 -20.37 -17.14 -16.78
C PHE A 125 -21.67 -16.33 -16.64
N GLU A 126 -21.65 -15.01 -16.80
CA GLU A 126 -22.86 -14.15 -16.84
C GLU A 126 -23.82 -14.58 -17.96
N ASN A 127 -23.29 -14.90 -19.14
CA ASN A 127 -24.10 -15.36 -20.27
C ASN A 127 -24.78 -16.73 -20.02
N VAL A 128 -24.28 -17.52 -19.06
CA VAL A 128 -24.81 -18.84 -18.69
C VAL A 128 -25.71 -18.77 -17.45
N ALA A 129 -25.48 -17.82 -16.55
CA ALA A 129 -26.13 -17.71 -15.25
C ALA A 129 -27.48 -16.96 -15.24
N ASN A 130 -27.97 -16.47 -16.38
CA ASN A 130 -29.27 -15.77 -16.50
C ASN A 130 -30.51 -16.61 -16.12
N ASN A 131 -30.34 -17.85 -15.61
CA ASN A 131 -31.43 -18.76 -15.35
C ASN A 131 -31.60 -19.25 -13.90
N ASN A 132 -30.74 -18.94 -12.91
CA ASN A 132 -31.06 -19.23 -11.49
C ASN A 132 -30.09 -18.53 -10.51
N ASP A 133 -30.68 -17.74 -9.61
CA ASP A 133 -30.29 -17.37 -8.23
C ASP A 133 -28.87 -16.93 -7.82
N MET A 134 -28.88 -15.76 -7.15
CA MET A 134 -28.15 -15.42 -5.91
C MET A 134 -26.66 -15.79 -5.85
N SER A 135 -25.86 -15.27 -6.78
CA SER A 135 -24.40 -15.30 -6.66
C SER A 135 -23.89 -13.92 -6.30
N SER A 136 -23.14 -13.82 -5.20
CA SER A 136 -22.43 -12.63 -4.72
C SER A 136 -21.78 -11.87 -5.88
N GLU A 137 -22.18 -10.62 -6.11
CA GLU A 137 -21.61 -9.75 -7.14
C GLU A 137 -20.12 -9.52 -6.84
N ASN A 138 -19.25 -10.18 -7.61
CA ASN A 138 -17.83 -9.91 -7.56
C ASN A 138 -17.56 -8.71 -8.48
N VAL A 139 -17.21 -7.56 -7.92
CA VAL A 139 -16.78 -6.41 -8.71
C VAL A 139 -15.29 -6.54 -8.99
N ILE A 140 -14.93 -6.84 -10.24
CA ILE A 140 -13.53 -6.89 -10.67
C ILE A 140 -13.05 -5.49 -11.07
N HIS A 141 -11.97 -5.02 -10.42
CA HIS A 141 -11.27 -3.80 -10.81
C HIS A 141 -9.80 -4.06 -11.18
N PHE A 142 -9.32 -3.31 -12.17
CA PHE A 142 -7.90 -3.27 -12.53
C PHE A 142 -7.23 -2.08 -11.85
N LEU A 143 -6.17 -2.33 -11.06
CA LEU A 143 -5.33 -1.28 -10.50
C LEU A 143 -4.08 -1.11 -11.35
N LEU A 144 -4.03 -0.01 -12.10
CA LEU A 144 -2.81 0.46 -12.74
C LEU A 144 -1.75 0.73 -11.66
N THR A 145 -0.87 -0.23 -11.45
CA THR A 145 0.17 -0.07 -10.43
C THR A 145 1.18 0.97 -10.90
N SER A 146 1.49 1.91 -10.02
CA SER A 146 2.52 2.95 -10.12
C SER A 146 3.97 2.42 -10.26
N LYS A 147 4.17 1.17 -10.72
CA LYS A 147 5.49 0.54 -10.84
C LYS A 147 6.37 1.22 -11.90
N ASN A 148 5.78 1.88 -12.89
CA ASN A 148 6.52 2.77 -13.78
C ASN A 148 6.62 4.14 -13.12
N LYS A 149 7.68 4.30 -12.31
CA LYS A 149 8.06 5.56 -11.65
C LYS A 149 8.59 6.58 -12.68
N ASN A 150 7.77 6.95 -13.66
CA ASN A 150 7.99 8.15 -14.46
C ASN A 150 7.40 9.36 -13.72
N TYR A 151 7.86 9.60 -12.51
CA TYR A 151 7.64 10.89 -11.87
C TYR A 151 8.89 11.73 -12.07
N LYS A 152 8.73 12.99 -12.50
CA LYS A 152 9.79 14.00 -12.33
C LYS A 152 10.13 14.01 -10.84
N THR A 153 11.31 13.53 -10.46
CA THR A 153 11.83 13.71 -9.11
C THR A 153 11.98 15.21 -8.90
N ILE A 154 11.41 15.73 -7.82
CA ILE A 154 11.74 17.09 -7.36
C ILE A 154 13.26 17.11 -7.22
N SER A 155 13.94 18.10 -7.81
CA SER A 155 15.37 18.27 -7.60
C SER A 155 15.64 18.33 -6.10
N ALA A 156 16.58 17.52 -5.61
CA ALA A 156 16.88 17.47 -4.18
C ALA A 156 17.29 18.87 -3.72
N VAL A 157 16.41 19.55 -2.98
CA VAL A 157 16.72 20.85 -2.40
C VAL A 157 17.73 20.59 -1.29
N ASN A 158 18.97 21.01 -1.53
CA ASN A 158 20.03 20.99 -0.53
C ASN A 158 20.39 22.43 -0.14
N VAL A 159 20.83 22.63 1.11
CA VAL A 159 21.41 23.91 1.51
C VAL A 159 22.83 23.98 0.96
N THR A 160 23.08 24.94 0.07
CA THR A 160 24.39 25.16 -0.55
C THR A 160 25.15 26.27 0.18
N SER A 161 26.47 26.33 0.00
CA SER A 161 27.28 27.42 0.55
C SER A 161 26.83 28.80 0.06
N LYS A 162 26.30 28.88 -1.16
CA LYS A 162 25.70 30.12 -1.71
C LYS A 162 24.52 30.61 -0.89
N ASP A 163 23.66 29.70 -0.40
CA ASP A 163 22.49 30.07 0.42
C ASP A 163 22.90 30.63 1.80
N ILE A 164 24.05 30.21 2.34
CA ILE A 164 24.56 30.67 3.65
C ILE A 164 25.16 32.09 3.53
N HIS A 165 25.77 32.40 2.39
CA HIS A 165 26.39 33.70 2.13
C HIS A 165 25.43 34.69 1.45
N GLU A 166 24.16 34.33 1.29
CA GLU A 166 23.14 35.22 0.72
C GLU A 166 22.82 36.36 1.71
N ASP A 167 22.69 37.59 1.22
CA ASP A 167 22.35 38.78 2.03
C ASP A 167 20.84 38.88 2.36
N SER A 168 20.07 37.85 2.01
CA SER A 168 18.66 37.73 2.36
C SER A 168 18.47 37.33 3.83
N TYR A 169 17.29 37.62 4.39
CA TYR A 169 16.85 37.12 5.70
C TYR A 169 17.01 35.60 5.83
N CYS A 170 16.79 34.86 4.73
CA CYS A 170 17.05 33.42 4.69
C CYS A 170 18.53 33.08 4.95
N GLY A 171 19.45 33.85 4.38
CA GLY A 171 20.88 33.66 4.59
C GLY A 171 21.31 34.00 6.01
N GLU A 172 20.73 35.04 6.62
CA GLU A 172 20.96 35.40 8.03
C GLU A 172 20.58 34.26 8.98
N VAL A 173 19.36 33.74 8.85
CA VAL A 173 18.88 32.59 9.64
C VAL A 173 19.77 31.37 9.43
N LEU A 174 20.13 31.06 8.18
CA LEU A 174 21.03 29.95 7.87
C LEU A 174 22.44 30.13 8.47
N ARG A 175 22.95 31.36 8.60
CA ARG A 175 24.22 31.64 9.28
C ARG A 175 24.15 31.33 10.76
N GLU A 176 23.05 31.66 11.43
CA GLU A 176 22.85 31.32 12.84
C GLU A 176 22.80 29.81 13.08
N TYR A 177 22.01 29.09 12.28
CA TYR A 177 21.99 27.63 12.31
C TYR A 177 23.38 27.03 12.03
N ASN A 178 24.15 27.60 11.11
CA ASN A 178 25.50 27.13 10.82
C ASN A 178 26.48 27.38 11.99
N LYS A 179 26.31 28.47 12.76
CA LYS A 179 27.08 28.71 14.01
C LYS A 179 26.78 27.60 15.03
N LEU A 180 25.51 27.27 15.23
CA LEU A 180 25.08 26.18 16.12
C LEU A 180 25.61 24.82 15.65
N LEU A 181 25.53 24.54 14.35
CA LEU A 181 26.02 23.29 13.77
C LEU A 181 27.53 23.14 13.96
N LYS A 182 28.32 24.21 13.77
CA LYS A 182 29.76 24.22 14.08
C LYS A 182 30.03 23.96 15.57
N HIS A 183 29.20 24.47 16.47
CA HIS A 183 29.32 24.19 17.89
C HIS A 183 29.04 22.71 18.20
N VAL A 184 27.94 22.16 17.66
CA VAL A 184 27.61 20.73 17.81
C VAL A 184 28.68 19.83 17.22
N ASP A 185 29.24 20.17 16.06
CA ASP A 185 30.33 19.40 15.44
C ASP A 185 31.63 19.42 16.25
N LYS A 186 31.94 20.55 16.92
CA LYS A 186 33.05 20.61 17.88
C LYS A 186 32.79 19.69 19.08
N GLN A 187 31.58 19.71 19.62
CA GLN A 187 31.16 18.86 20.75
C GLN A 187 31.12 17.37 20.39
N ILE A 188 30.86 17.01 19.14
CA ILE A 188 30.95 15.61 18.68
C ILE A 188 32.39 15.11 18.62
N LYS A 189 33.34 15.97 18.21
CA LYS A 189 34.76 15.64 18.08
C LYS A 189 35.46 15.62 19.44
N ASN A 190 35.25 16.66 20.24
CA ASN A 190 35.80 16.84 21.57
C ASN A 190 34.63 17.05 22.54
N PRO A 191 34.04 15.96 23.08
CA PRO A 191 32.90 16.08 23.97
C PRO A 191 33.33 16.64 25.32
N ASP A 192 32.66 17.69 25.78
CA ASP A 192 32.78 18.17 27.15
C ASP A 192 32.42 17.06 28.16
N GLU A 193 32.88 17.17 29.41
CA GLU A 193 32.58 16.18 30.47
C GLU A 193 31.07 15.90 30.61
N LYS A 194 30.22 16.91 30.37
CA LYS A 194 28.75 16.82 30.39
C LYS A 194 28.16 15.91 29.31
N TYR A 195 28.84 15.78 28.17
CA TYR A 195 28.38 15.04 26.99
C TYR A 195 29.23 13.80 26.68
N LYS A 196 30.21 13.49 27.54
CA LYS A 196 31.01 12.26 27.46
C LYS A 196 30.09 11.04 27.52
N GLY A 197 30.17 10.17 26.50
CA GLY A 197 29.27 9.00 26.34
C GLY A 197 27.90 9.29 25.71
N LYS A 198 27.51 10.56 25.50
CA LYS A 198 26.20 10.97 24.94
C LYS A 198 26.26 11.39 23.47
N ARG A 199 27.13 10.75 22.68
CA ARG A 199 27.33 11.06 21.25
C ARG A 199 26.05 10.93 20.42
N TYR A 200 25.16 10.00 20.79
CA TYR A 200 23.87 9.82 20.12
C TYR A 200 22.99 11.08 20.17
N LEU A 201 22.90 11.74 21.33
CA LEU A 201 22.10 12.96 21.50
C LEU A 201 22.64 14.12 20.65
N LEU A 202 23.96 14.30 20.61
CA LEU A 202 24.60 15.31 19.75
C LEU A 202 24.39 15.00 18.27
N THR A 203 24.43 13.72 17.88
CA THR A 203 24.19 13.30 16.49
C THR A 203 22.72 13.51 16.10
N LYS A 204 21.79 13.28 17.03
CA LYS A 204 20.35 13.58 16.85
C LYS A 204 20.12 15.08 16.69
N ALA A 205 20.67 15.90 17.58
CA ALA A 205 20.59 17.36 17.50
C ALA A 205 21.16 17.90 16.17
N LYS A 206 22.29 17.35 15.69
CA LYS A 206 22.83 17.68 14.37
C LYS A 206 21.85 17.37 13.23
N ARG A 207 21.16 16.23 13.28
CA ARG A 207 20.15 15.85 12.27
C ARG A 207 18.95 16.80 12.30
N GLU A 208 18.47 17.15 13.49
CA GLU A 208 17.36 18.09 13.67
C GLU A 208 17.73 19.48 13.14
N LEU A 209 18.92 20.00 13.46
CA LEU A 209 19.40 21.28 12.92
C LEU A 209 19.49 21.29 11.38
N LEU A 210 19.97 20.19 10.78
CA LEU A 210 20.03 20.08 9.32
C LEU A 210 18.63 20.02 8.68
N ALA A 211 17.66 19.39 9.35
CA ALA A 211 16.27 19.36 8.90
C ALA A 211 15.62 20.74 9.00
N ASP A 212 15.86 21.47 10.09
CA ASP A 212 15.37 22.83 10.29
C ASP A 212 15.96 23.80 9.25
N MET A 213 17.26 23.72 8.97
CA MET A 213 17.90 24.50 7.90
C MET A 213 17.27 24.23 6.52
N LEU A 214 16.85 22.99 6.25
CA LEU A 214 16.16 22.66 5.02
C LEU A 214 14.75 23.25 4.99
N LEU A 215 14.02 23.14 6.11
CA LEU A 215 12.65 23.64 6.25
C LEU A 215 12.59 25.16 6.10
N THR A 216 13.49 25.89 6.76
CA THR A 216 13.58 27.35 6.64
C THR A 216 13.85 27.77 5.20
N LYS A 217 14.77 27.10 4.50
CA LYS A 217 15.02 27.36 3.08
C LYS A 217 13.76 27.16 2.22
N ILE A 218 13.01 26.08 2.45
CA ILE A 218 11.79 25.78 1.69
C ILE A 218 10.72 26.84 1.96
N GLN A 219 10.52 27.19 3.22
CA GLN A 219 9.47 28.13 3.64
C GLN A 219 9.78 29.56 3.18
N LEU A 220 11.02 30.04 3.36
CA LEU A 220 11.40 31.41 3.02
C LEU A 220 11.56 31.63 1.51
N LYS A 221 12.02 30.63 0.75
CA LYS A 221 12.11 30.72 -0.71
C LYS A 221 10.81 30.32 -1.42
N GLY A 222 9.75 29.94 -0.68
CA GLY A 222 8.46 29.56 -1.25
C GLY A 222 8.53 28.35 -2.18
N ILE A 223 9.42 27.40 -1.91
CA ILE A 223 9.61 26.23 -2.79
C ILE A 223 8.42 25.29 -2.64
N ILE A 224 7.48 25.35 -3.57
CA ILE A 224 6.33 24.46 -3.60
C ILE A 224 6.81 23.06 -4.00
N LYS A 225 6.60 22.08 -3.11
CA LYS A 225 6.80 20.65 -3.39
C LYS A 225 5.44 20.01 -3.69
N PRO A 226 5.02 19.89 -4.97
CA PRO A 226 3.79 19.18 -5.29
C PRO A 226 3.91 17.72 -4.84
N LYS A 227 2.92 17.22 -4.08
CA LYS A 227 2.90 15.83 -3.59
C LYS A 227 2.82 14.82 -4.74
N HIS A 228 2.22 15.22 -5.86
CA HIS A 228 2.13 14.46 -7.10
C HIS A 228 2.35 15.41 -8.28
N VAL A 229 3.31 15.09 -9.14
CA VAL A 229 3.45 15.76 -10.44
C VAL A 229 2.35 15.20 -11.36
N LEU A 230 1.63 16.06 -12.07
CA LEU A 230 0.64 15.65 -13.06
C LEU A 230 1.31 14.81 -14.16
N LYS A 231 0.60 13.81 -14.68
CA LYS A 231 1.08 12.99 -15.81
C LYS A 231 0.91 13.81 -17.09
N ASP A 232 2.02 14.17 -17.73
CA ASP A 232 2.01 15.03 -18.93
C ASP A 232 1.43 14.33 -20.19
N SER A 233 1.30 12.99 -20.23
CA SER A 233 0.76 12.24 -21.37
C SER A 233 0.43 10.78 -21.02
N THR A 234 -0.61 10.20 -21.65
CA THR A 234 -0.92 8.74 -21.65
C THR A 234 -0.19 7.98 -22.75
N VAL A 235 0.44 8.69 -23.69
CA VAL A 235 1.19 8.13 -24.81
C VAL A 235 2.68 8.21 -24.49
N ILE A 236 3.37 7.07 -24.59
CA ILE A 236 4.82 6.98 -24.43
C ILE A 236 5.46 7.64 -25.66
N SER A 237 6.17 8.76 -25.48
CA SER A 237 7.00 9.32 -26.53
C SER A 237 8.29 8.49 -26.64
N TRP A 238 8.48 7.85 -27.79
CA TRP A 238 9.70 7.08 -28.10
C TRP A 238 10.86 7.97 -28.55
N GLU A 239 10.62 9.27 -28.80
CA GLU A 239 11.65 10.26 -29.13
C GLU A 239 12.72 10.41 -28.03
N LEU A 240 12.36 10.09 -26.79
CA LEU A 240 13.27 10.12 -25.64
C LEU A 240 14.20 8.89 -25.57
N PHE A 241 14.05 7.93 -26.49
CA PHE A 241 14.92 6.77 -26.55
C PHE A 241 16.34 7.19 -26.96
N ASP A 242 17.33 6.81 -26.14
CA ASP A 242 18.72 7.16 -26.32
C ASP A 242 19.57 5.90 -26.24
N TRP A 243 20.32 5.63 -27.31
CA TRP A 243 21.26 4.50 -27.40
C TRP A 243 22.44 4.63 -26.43
N LYS A 244 22.73 5.83 -25.92
CA LYS A 244 23.74 6.06 -24.87
C LYS A 244 23.24 5.64 -23.49
N ASN A 245 21.92 5.63 -23.28
CA ASN A 245 21.35 5.22 -22.01
C ASN A 245 21.24 3.69 -21.93
N HIS A 246 22.10 3.08 -21.11
CA HIS A 246 22.13 1.64 -20.90
C HIS A 246 20.79 1.06 -20.41
N SER A 247 19.99 1.83 -19.67
CA SER A 247 18.68 1.36 -19.19
C SER A 247 17.71 1.18 -20.35
N HIS A 248 17.66 2.13 -21.29
CA HIS A 248 16.79 2.08 -22.46
C HIS A 248 17.14 0.88 -23.36
N VAL A 249 18.44 0.70 -23.64
CA VAL A 249 18.94 -0.44 -24.44
C VAL A 249 18.65 -1.77 -23.75
N LYS A 250 18.80 -1.84 -22.42
CA LYS A 250 18.48 -3.05 -21.66
C LYS A 250 17.01 -3.42 -21.81
N GLU A 251 16.11 -2.47 -21.64
CA GLU A 251 14.67 -2.69 -21.76
C GLU A 251 14.29 -3.14 -23.18
N LEU A 252 14.85 -2.49 -24.20
CA LEU A 252 14.62 -2.84 -25.61
C LEU A 252 14.98 -4.31 -25.93
N ILE A 253 16.03 -4.86 -25.33
CA ILE A 253 16.43 -6.27 -25.53
C ILE A 253 15.33 -7.24 -25.03
N TYR A 254 14.64 -6.90 -23.93
CA TYR A 254 13.59 -7.73 -23.34
C TYR A 254 12.22 -7.57 -24.00
N VAL A 255 12.01 -6.51 -24.79
CA VAL A 255 10.73 -6.26 -25.46
C VAL A 255 10.51 -7.27 -26.57
N GLN A 256 9.42 -8.03 -26.46
CA GLN A 256 8.94 -8.91 -27.53
C GLN A 256 7.79 -8.19 -28.25
N CYS A 257 8.02 -7.83 -29.51
CA CYS A 257 6.99 -7.21 -30.33
C CYS A 257 7.09 -7.79 -31.75
N SER A 258 5.95 -8.19 -32.31
CA SER A 258 5.85 -8.44 -33.75
C SER A 258 6.08 -7.13 -34.50
N PHE A 259 6.73 -7.20 -35.64
CA PHE A 259 6.96 -6.01 -36.45
C PHE A 259 5.62 -5.48 -36.97
N HIS A 260 5.26 -4.26 -36.57
CA HIS A 260 4.10 -3.53 -37.08
C HIS A 260 4.57 -2.18 -37.64
N PRO A 261 4.32 -1.87 -38.93
CA PRO A 261 4.77 -0.64 -39.57
C PRO A 261 4.28 0.65 -38.91
N GLU A 262 3.14 0.59 -38.21
CA GLU A 262 2.54 1.72 -37.52
C GLU A 262 3.14 1.97 -36.12
N ASN A 263 3.96 1.04 -35.62
CA ASN A 263 4.52 1.12 -34.28
C ASN A 263 6.01 1.53 -34.32
N GLU A 264 6.32 2.73 -33.82
CA GLU A 264 7.69 3.26 -33.73
C GLU A 264 8.64 2.29 -33.00
N LEU A 265 8.16 1.60 -31.97
CA LEU A 265 8.92 0.60 -31.22
C LEU A 265 9.42 -0.55 -32.12
N SER A 266 8.65 -0.94 -33.13
CA SER A 266 9.03 -1.99 -34.08
C SER A 266 10.25 -1.58 -34.91
N PHE A 267 10.41 -0.30 -35.24
CA PHE A 267 11.61 0.21 -35.92
C PHE A 267 12.84 0.20 -35.02
N TYR A 268 12.71 0.58 -33.74
CA TYR A 268 13.82 0.49 -32.78
C TYR A 268 14.31 -0.95 -32.57
N ILE A 269 13.38 -1.91 -32.58
CA ILE A 269 13.73 -3.34 -32.49
C ILE A 269 14.45 -3.82 -33.76
N LEU A 270 13.97 -3.40 -34.93
CA LEU A 270 14.62 -3.72 -36.21
C LEU A 270 16.04 -3.16 -36.27
N ASP A 271 16.23 -1.92 -35.83
CA ASP A 271 17.56 -1.29 -35.69
C ASP A 271 18.48 -2.09 -34.76
N LEU A 272 17.96 -2.54 -33.62
CA LEU A 272 18.71 -3.37 -32.67
C LEU A 272 19.14 -4.70 -33.33
N ASP A 273 18.23 -5.36 -34.04
CA ASP A 273 18.51 -6.63 -34.71
C ASP A 273 19.53 -6.47 -35.86
N LEU A 274 19.49 -5.36 -36.60
CA LEU A 274 20.52 -5.01 -37.59
C LEU A 274 21.88 -4.76 -36.93
N LEU A 275 21.92 -3.98 -35.85
CA LEU A 275 23.15 -3.70 -35.09
C LEU A 275 23.78 -4.98 -34.55
N VAL A 276 22.97 -5.88 -33.97
CA VAL A 276 23.48 -7.15 -33.42
C VAL A 276 23.98 -8.06 -34.54
N LYS A 277 23.32 -8.11 -35.70
CA LYS A 277 23.82 -8.86 -36.87
C LYS A 277 25.19 -8.36 -37.30
N ASP A 278 25.43 -7.05 -37.30
CA ASP A 278 26.73 -6.47 -37.65
C ASP A 278 27.78 -6.74 -36.58
N MET A 279 27.43 -6.64 -35.30
CA MET A 279 28.32 -7.02 -34.19
C MET A 279 28.74 -8.50 -34.22
N ILE A 280 27.85 -9.38 -34.71
CA ILE A 280 28.12 -10.80 -34.92
C ILE A 280 29.13 -11.00 -36.06
N LYS A 281 28.99 -10.28 -37.17
CA LYS A 281 29.93 -10.30 -38.31
C LYS A 281 31.32 -9.81 -37.89
N GLU A 282 31.38 -8.73 -37.11
CA GLU A 282 32.63 -8.15 -36.60
C GLU A 282 33.21 -8.87 -35.38
N ASN A 283 32.63 -10.01 -34.97
CA ASN A 283 33.07 -10.81 -33.81
C ASN A 283 33.16 -10.05 -32.47
N LYS A 284 32.34 -9.01 -32.26
CA LYS A 284 32.34 -8.20 -31.03
C LYS A 284 31.61 -8.87 -29.85
N LEU A 285 30.71 -9.82 -30.16
CA LEU A 285 30.00 -10.64 -29.17
C LEU A 285 30.60 -12.03 -29.08
N THR A 286 30.84 -12.52 -27.86
CA THR A 286 31.34 -13.88 -27.62
C THR A 286 30.24 -14.93 -27.90
N PRO A 287 30.57 -16.20 -28.19
CA PRO A 287 29.58 -17.24 -28.45
C PRO A 287 28.57 -17.42 -27.31
N SER A 288 29.04 -17.32 -26.06
CA SER A 288 28.21 -17.39 -24.86
C SER A 288 27.25 -16.21 -24.75
N GLU A 289 27.72 -14.98 -25.03
CA GLU A 289 26.89 -13.78 -25.06
C GLU A 289 25.80 -13.87 -26.14
N ARG A 290 26.13 -14.38 -27.34
CA ARG A 290 25.18 -14.57 -28.44
C ARG A 290 24.07 -15.55 -28.05
N LYS A 291 24.43 -16.65 -27.39
CA LYS A 291 23.47 -17.67 -26.93
C LYS A 291 22.50 -17.09 -25.90
N ILE A 292 23.02 -16.35 -24.92
CA ILE A 292 22.22 -15.67 -23.89
C ILE A 292 21.30 -14.61 -24.53
N TYR A 293 21.82 -13.78 -25.44
CA TYR A 293 21.03 -12.79 -26.16
C TYR A 293 19.87 -13.43 -26.94
N LYS A 294 20.14 -14.51 -27.69
CA LYS A 294 19.10 -15.22 -28.45
C LYS A 294 18.01 -15.78 -27.54
N MET A 295 18.38 -16.38 -26.41
CA MET A 295 17.42 -16.88 -25.41
C MET A 295 16.55 -15.76 -24.82
N ILE A 296 17.13 -14.58 -24.55
CA ILE A 296 16.35 -13.43 -24.05
C ILE A 296 15.34 -12.96 -25.11
N ARG A 297 15.76 -12.84 -26.37
CA ARG A 297 14.86 -12.44 -27.47
C ARG A 297 13.73 -13.46 -27.70
N SER A 298 14.00 -14.74 -27.47
CA SER A 298 12.99 -15.80 -27.50
C SER A 298 12.01 -15.77 -26.31
N GLY A 299 12.22 -14.92 -25.30
CA GLY A 299 11.27 -14.67 -24.21
C GLY A 299 11.56 -15.40 -22.92
N TYR A 300 12.70 -16.10 -22.83
CA TYR A 300 13.07 -16.80 -21.62
C TYR A 300 13.42 -15.80 -20.51
N LYS A 301 12.91 -16.07 -19.30
CA LYS A 301 13.26 -15.28 -18.11
C LYS A 301 14.70 -15.56 -17.71
N ASN A 302 15.35 -14.60 -17.07
CA ASN A 302 16.74 -14.77 -16.58
C ASN A 302 16.93 -15.98 -15.66
N ASN A 303 15.88 -16.44 -14.97
CA ASN A 303 15.91 -17.65 -14.14
C ASN A 303 15.94 -18.92 -15.01
N GLU A 304 15.08 -18.99 -16.03
CA GLU A 304 15.00 -20.13 -16.94
C GLU A 304 16.30 -20.31 -17.74
N ILE A 305 16.90 -19.19 -18.16
CA ILE A 305 18.21 -19.21 -18.83
C ILE A 305 19.30 -19.72 -17.88
N ALA A 306 19.21 -19.40 -16.58
CA ALA A 306 20.15 -19.86 -15.55
C ALA A 306 20.10 -21.37 -15.40
N ASP A 307 18.88 -21.91 -15.37
CA ASP A 307 18.63 -23.34 -15.21
C ASP A 307 19.08 -24.11 -16.46
N ILE A 308 18.77 -23.60 -17.67
CA ILE A 308 19.19 -24.22 -18.95
C ILE A 308 20.71 -24.25 -19.09
N LEU A 309 21.40 -23.16 -18.72
CA LEU A 309 22.85 -23.06 -18.84
C LEU A 309 23.59 -23.65 -17.63
N LYS A 310 22.87 -24.06 -16.57
CA LYS A 310 23.41 -24.51 -15.28
C LYS A 310 24.38 -23.48 -14.66
N VAL A 311 24.06 -22.19 -14.76
CA VAL A 311 24.86 -21.10 -14.20
C VAL A 311 24.03 -20.30 -13.20
N ARG A 312 24.69 -19.58 -12.27
CA ARG A 312 24.00 -18.70 -11.32
C ARG A 312 23.28 -17.55 -12.05
N ARG A 313 22.06 -17.20 -11.59
CA ARG A 313 21.28 -16.04 -12.09
C ARG A 313 22.07 -14.73 -12.14
N THR A 314 22.96 -14.52 -11.16
CA THR A 314 23.83 -13.32 -11.09
C THR A 314 24.77 -13.21 -12.30
N TYR A 315 25.27 -14.34 -12.82
CA TYR A 315 26.09 -14.37 -14.02
C TYR A 315 25.31 -13.91 -15.25
N ILE A 316 24.05 -14.31 -15.39
CA ILE A 316 23.19 -13.87 -16.50
C ILE A 316 22.91 -12.37 -16.42
N SER A 317 22.59 -11.86 -15.23
CA SER A 317 22.40 -10.42 -15.06
C SER A 317 23.66 -9.62 -15.42
N ASN A 318 24.84 -10.12 -15.05
CA ASN A 318 26.11 -9.47 -15.36
C ASN A 318 26.45 -9.54 -16.86
N THR A 319 26.23 -10.69 -17.50
CA THR A 319 26.45 -10.85 -18.94
C THR A 319 25.48 -9.99 -19.76
N VAL A 320 24.22 -9.85 -19.34
CA VAL A 320 23.26 -8.90 -19.94
C VAL A 320 23.79 -7.47 -19.85
N ALA A 321 24.29 -7.05 -18.69
CA ALA A 321 24.85 -5.71 -18.53
C ALA A 321 26.09 -5.50 -19.44
N VAL A 322 26.91 -6.52 -19.64
CA VAL A 322 28.05 -6.47 -20.59
C VAL A 322 27.56 -6.35 -22.04
N ILE A 323 26.56 -7.14 -22.44
CA ILE A 323 25.94 -7.08 -23.78
C ILE A 323 25.39 -5.67 -24.03
N VAL A 324 24.64 -5.10 -23.08
CA VAL A 324 24.07 -3.75 -23.16
C VAL A 324 25.17 -2.69 -23.34
N LYS A 325 26.27 -2.77 -22.58
CA LYS A 325 27.41 -1.85 -22.74
C LYS A 325 28.07 -1.97 -24.12
N LYS A 326 28.24 -3.19 -24.64
CA LYS A 326 28.82 -3.42 -25.96
C LYS A 326 27.92 -2.88 -27.08
N ILE A 327 26.60 -3.13 -26.98
CA ILE A 327 25.61 -2.61 -27.93
C ILE A 327 25.59 -1.09 -27.90
N SER A 328 25.52 -0.47 -26.71
CA SER A 328 25.52 0.99 -26.59
C SER A 328 26.79 1.61 -27.18
N LYS A 329 27.98 1.08 -26.85
CA LYS A 329 29.25 1.55 -27.42
C LYS A 329 29.29 1.42 -28.95
N TYR A 330 28.80 0.31 -29.49
CA TYR A 330 28.79 0.08 -30.94
C TYR A 330 27.75 0.95 -31.66
N ALA A 331 26.54 1.06 -31.11
CA ALA A 331 25.50 1.93 -31.62
C ALA A 331 25.97 3.39 -31.68
N VAL A 332 26.67 3.86 -30.65
CA VAL A 332 27.25 5.21 -30.65
C VAL A 332 28.29 5.37 -31.76
N SER A 333 29.18 4.39 -31.92
CA SER A 333 30.22 4.43 -32.97
C SER A 333 29.68 4.38 -34.40
N LYS A 334 28.46 3.86 -34.62
CA LYS A 334 27.87 3.69 -35.95
C LYS A 334 26.84 4.77 -36.29
N LYS A 335 26.07 5.24 -35.30
CA LYS A 335 25.04 6.28 -35.48
C LYS A 335 25.55 7.72 -35.33
N TYR A 336 26.67 7.96 -34.63
CA TYR A 336 27.23 9.32 -34.43
C TYR A 336 28.57 9.57 -35.15
N ASN A 337 29.03 8.65 -36.00
CA ASN A 337 30.15 8.86 -36.91
C ASN A 337 29.68 9.11 -38.36
N LEU A 338 28.50 9.71 -38.51
CA LEU A 338 28.03 10.33 -39.75
C LEU A 338 28.03 11.84 -39.55
#